data_AF-A0A927JVS3-F1
#
_entry.id   AF-A0A927JVS3-F1
#
_cell.length_a   1.000
_cell.length_b   1.000
_cell.length_c   1.000
_cell.angle_alpha   90.00
_cell.angle_beta   90.00
_cell.angle_gamma   90.00
#
_symmetry.space_group_name_H-M   'P 1'
#
loop_
_entity.id
_entity.type
_entity.pdbx_description
1 polymer ?
#
loop_
_entity_poly.entity_id
_entity_poly.type
_entity_poly.pdbx_seq_one_letter_code
_entity_poly.pdbx_strand_id
1 'polypeptide(L)'
;MTVQQLPHAARGGAAGVIVALLEQRTGQQLDIGRNWRIDSTLQPLLRERSLGSIDELVARMVVDADPGLADAVVDALLNQETSFFRDAAVIELVAQAAANMAQEAGDRRLRIWSAACSTGQEPLSLAMLFTERHLQTGMSIPEIRATDLSARVLARARAGRYTQFEIQRGLPIRRMVQWFDARDDMWEAKAELRYRILYAVHNLIADPLPPGRFDIVLCRNVLLYLSPDMRRLVLDRLATALRPGGLLVLGAGETVIGQTDALVPSERYRGLYRPA
;
A
#
# COMPACT_ATOMS: atom_id res chain seq x y z
N MET A 1 -1.51 -24.38 -9.85
CA MET A 1 -1.14 -24.92 -11.18
C MET A 1 0.35 -24.70 -11.38
N THR A 2 1.01 -25.69 -11.95
CA THR A 2 2.45 -26.02 -11.90
C THR A 2 3.41 -24.93 -12.41
N VAL A 3 4.62 -24.90 -11.83
CA VAL A 3 5.78 -24.01 -12.09
C VAL A 3 6.34 -24.09 -13.54
N GLN A 4 5.62 -24.75 -14.45
CA GLN A 4 6.10 -25.09 -15.79
C GLN A 4 5.84 -24.04 -16.88
N GLN A 5 5.41 -22.83 -16.52
CA GLN A 5 5.17 -21.73 -17.46
C GLN A 5 5.81 -20.41 -16.99
N LEU A 6 7.10 -20.43 -16.68
CA LEU A 6 7.91 -19.21 -16.57
C LEU A 6 8.53 -18.90 -17.95
N PRO A 7 8.03 -17.93 -18.72
CA PRO A 7 8.66 -17.54 -19.98
C PRO A 7 9.93 -16.74 -19.68
N HIS A 8 11.03 -17.07 -20.38
CA HIS A 8 12.28 -16.29 -20.48
C HIS A 8 13.23 -16.18 -19.25
N ALA A 9 12.94 -16.79 -18.10
CA ALA A 9 13.76 -16.66 -16.88
C ALA A 9 15.17 -17.33 -16.93
N ALA A 10 15.44 -18.22 -17.90
CA ALA A 10 16.66 -19.04 -17.91
C ALA A 10 17.95 -18.31 -18.33
N ARG A 11 17.91 -17.01 -18.65
CA ARG A 11 19.11 -16.26 -19.08
C ARG A 11 19.89 -15.56 -17.95
N GLY A 12 19.41 -15.60 -16.69
CA GLY A 12 19.95 -14.79 -15.58
C GLY A 12 20.28 -15.51 -14.26
N GLY A 13 20.36 -16.84 -14.24
CA GLY A 13 20.64 -17.61 -13.01
C GLY A 13 19.53 -17.47 -11.94
N ALA A 14 19.87 -17.74 -10.67
CA ALA A 14 18.92 -17.70 -9.56
C ALA A 14 18.24 -16.32 -9.37
N ALA A 15 18.97 -15.23 -9.62
CA ALA A 15 18.39 -13.87 -9.60
C ALA A 15 17.26 -13.71 -10.63
N GLY A 16 17.41 -14.26 -11.84
CA GLY A 16 16.36 -14.24 -12.87
C GLY A 16 15.08 -14.95 -12.44
N VAL A 17 15.20 -16.06 -11.71
CA VAL A 17 14.05 -16.79 -11.16
C VAL A 17 13.32 -15.95 -10.11
N ILE A 18 14.06 -15.27 -9.24
CA ILE A 18 13.49 -14.41 -8.19
C ILE A 18 12.77 -13.20 -8.80
N VAL A 19 13.37 -12.56 -9.82
CA VAL A 19 12.74 -11.44 -10.53
C VAL A 19 11.44 -11.88 -11.19
N ALA A 20 11.47 -13.03 -11.90
CA ALA A 20 10.28 -13.58 -12.55
C ALA A 20 9.17 -13.93 -11.53
N LEU A 21 9.53 -14.50 -10.38
CA LEU A 21 8.59 -14.78 -9.30
C LEU A 21 7.95 -13.49 -8.77
N LEU A 22 8.74 -12.45 -8.52
CA LEU A 22 8.26 -11.16 -8.02
C LEU A 22 7.28 -10.54 -9.03
N GLU A 23 7.66 -10.48 -10.31
CA GLU A 23 6.81 -9.93 -11.36
C GLU A 23 5.51 -10.73 -11.49
N GLN A 24 5.58 -12.07 -11.49
CA GLN A 24 4.40 -12.93 -11.58
C GLN A 24 3.43 -12.74 -10.40
N ARG A 25 3.95 -12.59 -9.18
CA ARG A 25 3.12 -12.52 -7.96
C ARG A 25 2.59 -11.11 -7.67
N THR A 26 3.33 -10.08 -8.08
CA THR A 26 3.11 -8.70 -7.62
C THR A 26 2.99 -7.67 -8.75
N GLY A 27 3.30 -8.06 -9.99
CA GLY A 27 3.43 -7.16 -11.14
C GLY A 27 4.58 -6.17 -11.07
N GLN A 28 5.40 -6.21 -10.00
CA GLN A 28 6.53 -5.30 -9.84
C GLN A 28 7.72 -5.74 -10.70
N GLN A 29 8.32 -4.77 -11.37
CA GLN A 29 9.55 -4.96 -12.13
C GLN A 29 10.75 -4.48 -11.32
N LEU A 30 11.71 -5.39 -11.11
CA LEU A 30 13.04 -5.03 -10.65
C LEU A 30 13.89 -4.69 -11.87
N ASP A 31 14.30 -3.42 -11.97
CA ASP A 31 15.28 -3.00 -12.97
C ASP A 31 16.58 -3.78 -12.80
N ILE A 32 17.20 -4.17 -13.92
CA ILE A 32 18.44 -4.96 -13.99
C ILE A 32 19.57 -4.27 -13.21
N GLY A 33 19.61 -2.93 -13.22
CA GLY A 33 20.57 -2.14 -12.44
C GLY A 33 20.38 -2.21 -10.92
N ARG A 34 19.31 -2.84 -10.44
CA ARG A 34 18.95 -2.99 -9.03
C ARG A 34 19.04 -4.44 -8.54
N ASN A 35 19.62 -5.36 -9.31
CA ASN A 35 19.81 -6.75 -8.90
C ASN A 35 20.61 -6.91 -7.59
N TRP A 36 21.51 -5.96 -7.27
CA TRP A 36 22.21 -5.91 -5.98
C TRP A 36 21.25 -5.87 -4.76
N ARG A 37 20.03 -5.38 -4.96
CA ARG A 37 18.99 -5.35 -3.91
C ARG A 37 18.56 -6.76 -3.55
N ILE A 38 18.54 -7.70 -4.48
CA ILE A 38 18.18 -9.10 -4.23
C ILE A 38 19.13 -9.68 -3.19
N ASP A 39 20.43 -9.54 -3.41
CA ASP A 39 21.46 -10.04 -2.49
C ASP A 39 21.29 -9.45 -1.10
N SER A 40 21.37 -8.13 -0.98
CA SER A 40 21.32 -7.43 0.31
C SER A 40 20.02 -7.63 1.09
N THR A 41 18.90 -7.73 0.38
CA THR A 41 17.55 -7.83 0.97
C THR A 41 17.22 -9.25 1.42
N LEU A 42 17.73 -10.26 0.72
CA LEU A 42 17.48 -11.67 1.06
C LEU A 42 18.47 -12.23 2.07
N GLN A 43 19.59 -11.55 2.34
CA GLN A 43 20.57 -11.98 3.37
C GLN A 43 19.94 -12.37 4.73
N PRO A 44 19.02 -11.58 5.32
CA PRO A 44 18.36 -11.97 6.58
C PRO A 44 17.55 -13.27 6.44
N LEU A 45 16.84 -13.45 5.31
CA LEU A 45 16.04 -14.64 5.04
C LEU A 45 16.92 -15.88 4.88
N LEU A 46 18.07 -15.75 4.18
CA LEU A 46 19.04 -16.83 4.05
C LEU A 46 19.54 -17.29 5.43
N ARG A 47 19.87 -16.34 6.33
CA ARG A 47 20.31 -16.67 7.69
C ARG A 47 19.21 -17.34 8.52
N GLU A 48 17.98 -16.81 8.47
CA GLU A 48 16.83 -17.39 9.17
C GLU A 48 16.58 -18.85 8.72
N ARG A 49 16.75 -19.12 7.43
CA ARG A 49 16.51 -20.43 6.82
C ARG A 49 17.75 -21.32 6.76
N SER A 50 18.87 -20.87 7.31
CA SER A 50 20.16 -21.58 7.29
C SER A 50 20.62 -21.98 5.88
N LEU A 51 20.41 -21.09 4.91
CA LEU A 51 20.80 -21.26 3.51
C LEU A 51 22.10 -20.48 3.23
N GLY A 52 23.03 -21.10 2.50
CA GLY A 52 24.35 -20.54 2.20
C GLY A 52 24.38 -19.61 0.99
N SER A 53 23.40 -19.69 0.09
CA SER A 53 23.36 -18.85 -1.12
C SER A 53 21.95 -18.66 -1.68
N ILE A 54 21.83 -17.72 -2.62
CA ILE A 54 20.59 -17.50 -3.39
C ILE A 54 20.32 -18.67 -4.35
N ASP A 55 21.36 -19.33 -4.87
CA ASP A 55 21.18 -20.54 -5.68
C ASP A 55 20.55 -21.66 -4.85
N GLU A 56 20.97 -21.82 -3.59
CA GLU A 56 20.38 -22.78 -2.66
C GLU A 56 18.92 -22.42 -2.31
N LEU A 57 18.63 -21.13 -2.12
CA LEU A 57 17.29 -20.61 -1.92
C LEU A 57 16.37 -20.93 -3.10
N VAL A 58 16.81 -20.67 -4.34
CA VAL A 58 16.03 -20.96 -5.55
C VAL A 58 15.87 -22.46 -5.75
N ALA A 59 16.92 -23.26 -5.51
CA ALA A 59 16.83 -24.72 -5.56
C ALA A 59 15.76 -25.23 -4.60
N ARG A 60 15.77 -24.77 -3.34
CA ARG A 60 14.76 -25.16 -2.34
C ARG A 60 13.34 -24.72 -2.70
N MET A 61 13.20 -23.52 -3.24
CA MET A 61 11.91 -22.99 -3.67
C MET A 61 11.33 -23.75 -4.89
N VAL A 62 12.16 -24.14 -5.85
CA VAL A 62 11.72 -24.77 -7.11
C VAL A 62 11.62 -26.29 -6.98
N VAL A 63 12.58 -26.93 -6.28
CA VAL A 63 12.68 -28.39 -6.16
C VAL A 63 11.79 -28.92 -5.05
N ASP A 64 11.82 -28.30 -3.87
CA ASP A 64 11.03 -28.76 -2.71
C ASP A 64 9.62 -28.16 -2.70
N ALA A 65 9.34 -27.24 -3.63
CA ALA A 65 8.07 -26.55 -3.82
C ALA A 65 7.51 -25.91 -2.53
N ASP A 66 8.38 -25.44 -1.63
CA ASP A 66 7.99 -24.77 -0.38
C ASP A 66 7.32 -23.41 -0.68
N PRO A 67 5.98 -23.32 -0.56
CA PRO A 67 5.26 -22.09 -0.91
C PRO A 67 5.56 -20.97 0.10
N GLY A 68 5.88 -21.32 1.35
CA GLY A 68 6.18 -20.35 2.40
C GLY A 68 7.50 -19.62 2.14
N LEU A 69 8.47 -20.29 1.50
CA LEU A 69 9.73 -19.68 1.11
C LEU A 69 9.55 -18.68 -0.05
N ALA A 70 8.76 -19.04 -1.05
CA ALA A 70 8.43 -18.14 -2.16
C ALA A 70 7.72 -16.87 -1.66
N ASP A 71 6.76 -17.02 -0.74
CA ASP A 71 6.05 -15.88 -0.15
C ASP A 71 6.98 -15.00 0.68
N ALA A 72 7.91 -15.59 1.46
CA ALA A 72 8.91 -14.84 2.22
C ALA A 72 9.88 -14.06 1.32
N VAL A 73 10.30 -14.63 0.19
CA VAL A 73 11.15 -13.94 -0.81
C VAL A 73 10.42 -12.74 -1.40
N VAL A 74 9.17 -12.95 -1.84
CA VAL A 74 8.34 -11.86 -2.38
C VAL A 74 8.19 -10.74 -1.34
N ASP A 75 7.81 -11.09 -0.10
CA ASP A 75 7.57 -10.14 0.97
C ASP A 75 8.83 -9.34 1.37
N ALA A 76 10.00 -9.96 1.30
CA ALA A 76 11.27 -9.29 1.55
C ALA A 76 11.61 -8.25 0.47
N LEU A 77 11.31 -8.54 -0.80
CA LEU A 77 11.66 -7.69 -1.93
C LEU A 77 10.71 -6.50 -2.13
N LEU A 78 9.47 -6.59 -1.64
CA LEU A 78 8.49 -5.51 -1.70
C LEU A 78 9.07 -4.21 -1.16
N ASN A 79 8.83 -3.10 -1.86
CA ASN A 79 9.19 -1.79 -1.34
C ASN A 79 8.14 -1.30 -0.34
N GLN A 80 8.51 -1.30 0.94
CA GLN A 80 7.61 -1.03 2.06
C GLN A 80 7.75 0.41 2.57
N GLU A 81 8.42 1.30 1.83
CA GLU A 81 8.76 2.63 2.33
C GLU A 81 7.56 3.55 2.48
N THR A 82 7.34 4.04 3.70
CA THR A 82 6.18 4.85 4.07
C THR A 82 6.47 5.74 5.28
N SER A 83 5.71 6.81 5.44
CA SER A 83 5.84 7.74 6.57
C SER A 83 4.51 8.41 6.88
N PHE A 84 4.36 8.89 8.12
CA PHE A 84 3.18 9.65 8.49
C PHE A 84 3.09 10.92 7.66
N PHE A 85 1.87 11.28 7.24
CA PHE A 85 1.60 12.48 6.45
C PHE A 85 2.53 12.67 5.24
N ARG A 86 2.93 11.58 4.57
CA ARG A 86 3.68 11.65 3.31
C ARG A 86 2.88 12.48 2.30
N ASP A 87 3.48 13.52 1.75
CA ASP A 87 2.81 14.58 0.98
C ASP A 87 1.61 15.17 1.75
N ALA A 88 1.87 15.74 2.93
CA ALA A 88 0.85 16.20 3.88
C ALA A 88 -0.25 17.08 3.23
N ALA A 89 0.11 17.92 2.26
CA ALA A 89 -0.86 18.75 1.53
C ALA A 89 -1.90 17.91 0.76
N VAL A 90 -1.51 16.78 0.18
CA VAL A 90 -2.42 15.84 -0.50
C VAL A 90 -3.34 15.17 0.52
N ILE A 91 -2.79 14.76 1.67
CA ILE A 91 -3.58 14.12 2.74
C ILE A 91 -4.61 15.10 3.34
N GLU A 92 -4.25 16.37 3.52
CA GLU A 92 -5.19 17.42 3.94
C GLU A 92 -6.25 17.72 2.85
N LEU A 93 -5.86 17.70 1.57
CA LEU A 93 -6.79 17.83 0.44
C LEU A 93 -7.80 16.69 0.40
N VAL A 94 -7.37 15.44 0.67
CA VAL A 94 -8.25 14.27 0.78
C VAL A 94 -9.28 14.48 1.87
N ALA A 95 -8.84 14.93 3.05
CA ALA A 95 -9.77 15.22 4.14
C ALA A 95 -10.76 16.34 3.76
N GLN A 96 -10.31 17.37 3.03
CA GLN A 96 -11.18 18.46 2.55
C GLN A 96 -12.21 17.95 1.53
N ALA A 97 -11.78 17.14 0.57
CA ALA A 97 -12.66 16.55 -0.41
C ALA A 97 -13.72 15.66 0.25
N ALA A 98 -13.30 14.82 1.20
CA ALA A 98 -14.22 13.99 1.99
C ALA A 98 -15.24 14.83 2.77
N ALA A 99 -14.83 15.95 3.38
CA ALA A 99 -15.78 16.84 4.08
C ALA A 99 -16.84 17.41 3.13
N ASN A 100 -16.42 17.89 1.96
CA ASN A 100 -17.35 18.41 0.94
C ASN A 100 -18.31 17.31 0.45
N MET A 101 -17.79 16.12 0.16
CA MET A 101 -18.59 14.97 -0.28
C MET A 101 -19.60 14.52 0.78
N ALA A 102 -19.22 14.55 2.07
CA ALA A 102 -20.12 14.21 3.17
C ALA A 102 -21.27 15.23 3.26
N GLN A 103 -20.99 16.52 3.17
CA GLN A 103 -22.01 17.57 3.16
C GLN A 103 -22.98 17.40 1.98
N GLU A 104 -22.45 17.19 0.77
CA GLU A 104 -23.25 16.98 -0.45
C GLU A 104 -24.11 15.70 -0.37
N ALA A 105 -23.65 14.68 0.36
CA ALA A 105 -24.36 13.42 0.55
C ALA A 105 -25.26 13.37 1.79
N GLY A 106 -25.54 14.52 2.44
CA GLY A 106 -26.40 14.59 3.63
C GLY A 106 -25.78 13.95 4.88
N ASP A 107 -24.48 14.17 5.09
CA ASP A 107 -23.63 13.60 6.15
C ASP A 107 -23.61 12.06 6.19
N ARG A 108 -23.80 11.42 5.03
CA ARG A 108 -23.57 9.98 4.89
C ARG A 108 -22.12 9.64 5.24
N ARG A 109 -21.94 8.57 6.02
CA ARG A 109 -20.62 7.97 6.27
C ARG A 109 -19.94 7.56 4.95
N LEU A 110 -18.80 8.19 4.67
CA LEU A 110 -17.99 7.90 3.50
C LEU A 110 -17.14 6.64 3.68
N ARG A 111 -16.71 6.04 2.57
CA ARG A 111 -15.81 4.88 2.54
C ARG A 111 -14.53 5.24 1.82
N ILE A 112 -13.41 5.05 2.50
CA ILE A 112 -12.06 5.37 2.00
C ILE A 112 -11.25 4.08 1.96
N TRP A 113 -10.52 3.86 0.86
CA TRP A 113 -9.60 2.74 0.71
C TRP A 113 -8.17 3.25 0.57
N SER A 114 -7.29 2.88 1.49
CA SER A 114 -5.83 2.99 1.36
C SER A 114 -5.28 1.67 0.82
N ALA A 115 -4.97 1.64 -0.46
CA ALA A 115 -4.42 0.50 -1.19
C ALA A 115 -2.90 0.50 -1.13
N ALA A 116 -2.31 -0.64 -0.75
CA ALA A 116 -0.89 -0.82 -0.41
C ALA A 116 -0.46 0.06 0.77
N CYS A 117 -1.13 -0.11 1.92
CA CYS A 117 -0.95 0.74 3.09
C CYS A 117 0.38 0.52 3.84
N SER A 118 1.19 -0.47 3.45
CA SER A 118 2.44 -0.86 4.10
C SER A 118 2.23 -1.01 5.63
N THR A 119 3.09 -0.40 6.43
CA THR A 119 3.10 -0.46 7.90
C THR A 119 2.08 0.48 8.58
N GLY A 120 1.12 1.02 7.83
CA GLY A 120 -0.11 1.62 8.37
C GLY A 120 -0.10 3.13 8.62
N GLN A 121 0.99 3.82 8.29
CA GLN A 121 1.14 5.26 8.53
C GLN A 121 0.14 6.10 7.72
N GLU A 122 -0.14 5.74 6.46
CA GLU A 122 -1.15 6.43 5.65
C GLU A 122 -2.56 6.32 6.24
N PRO A 123 -3.13 5.12 6.50
CA PRO A 123 -4.46 5.03 7.07
C PRO A 123 -4.55 5.61 8.50
N LEU A 124 -3.49 5.57 9.31
CA LEU A 124 -3.45 6.27 10.60
C LEU A 124 -3.42 7.80 10.43
N SER A 125 -2.72 8.33 9.43
CA SER A 125 -2.73 9.77 9.11
C SER A 125 -4.14 10.23 8.77
N LEU A 126 -4.86 9.45 7.96
CA LEU A 126 -6.27 9.69 7.65
C LEU A 126 -7.15 9.59 8.90
N ALA A 127 -6.98 8.54 9.71
CA ALA A 127 -7.75 8.35 10.93
C ALA A 127 -7.57 9.53 11.91
N MET A 128 -6.34 10.02 12.11
CA MET A 128 -6.06 11.21 12.92
C MET A 128 -6.82 12.43 12.38
N LEU A 129 -6.70 12.73 11.08
CA LEU A 129 -7.37 13.89 10.48
C LEU A 129 -8.88 13.83 10.60
N PHE A 130 -9.49 12.69 10.29
CA PHE A 130 -10.94 12.57 10.37
C PHE A 130 -11.45 12.60 11.81
N THR A 131 -10.65 12.12 12.76
CA THR A 131 -10.98 12.26 14.19
C THR A 131 -10.92 13.72 14.62
N GLU A 132 -9.86 14.44 14.27
CA GLU A 132 -9.72 15.87 14.55
C GLU A 132 -10.88 16.68 13.97
N ARG A 133 -11.26 16.42 12.71
CA ARG A 133 -12.38 17.12 12.06
C ARG A 133 -13.73 16.77 12.66
N HIS A 134 -13.97 15.51 13.00
CA HIS A 134 -15.19 15.11 13.70
C HIS A 134 -15.37 15.89 15.01
N LEU A 135 -14.29 16.03 15.80
CA LEU A 135 -14.33 16.79 17.04
C LEU A 135 -14.58 18.30 16.82
N GLN A 136 -14.18 18.84 15.68
CA GLN A 136 -14.33 20.26 15.36
C GLN A 136 -15.67 20.61 14.70
N THR A 137 -16.22 19.74 13.87
CA THR A 137 -17.35 20.05 12.98
C THR A 137 -18.53 19.09 13.11
N GLY A 138 -18.38 17.99 13.84
CA GLY A 138 -19.38 16.93 13.93
C GLY A 138 -19.44 15.99 12.72
N MET A 139 -18.62 16.20 11.68
CA MET A 139 -18.59 15.38 10.47
C MET A 139 -18.52 13.88 10.79
N SER A 140 -19.34 13.08 10.11
CA SER A 140 -19.28 11.62 10.21
C SER A 140 -17.91 11.07 9.79
N ILE A 141 -17.27 10.29 10.67
CA ILE A 141 -15.93 9.72 10.43
C ILE A 141 -16.02 8.63 9.34
N PRO A 142 -15.25 8.72 8.24
CA PRO A 142 -15.27 7.71 7.19
C PRO A 142 -14.89 6.30 7.69
N GLU A 143 -15.44 5.27 7.05
CA GLU A 143 -14.90 3.91 7.13
C GLU A 143 -13.57 3.87 6.37
N ILE A 144 -12.47 3.54 7.04
CA ILE A 144 -11.16 3.40 6.40
C ILE A 144 -10.86 1.92 6.24
N ARG A 145 -10.76 1.47 4.99
CA ARG A 145 -10.21 0.15 4.66
C ARG A 145 -8.77 0.32 4.22
N ALA A 146 -7.87 -0.48 4.77
CA ALA A 146 -6.47 -0.45 4.45
C ALA A 146 -6.04 -1.84 4.00
N THR A 147 -5.39 -1.95 2.85
CA THR A 147 -4.97 -3.25 2.34
C THR A 147 -3.53 -3.25 1.88
N ASP A 148 -2.89 -4.40 1.99
CA ASP A 148 -1.54 -4.62 1.49
C ASP A 148 -1.37 -6.07 1.06
N LEU A 149 -0.41 -6.33 0.18
CA LEU A 149 -0.05 -7.70 -0.19
C LEU A 149 0.68 -8.40 0.97
N SER A 150 1.45 -7.65 1.74
CA SER A 150 2.28 -8.16 2.82
C SER A 150 1.49 -8.37 4.11
N ALA A 151 1.21 -9.62 4.46
CA ALA A 151 0.60 -9.96 5.75
C ALA A 151 1.46 -9.50 6.94
N ARG A 152 2.79 -9.50 6.76
CA ARG A 152 3.77 -9.08 7.78
C ARG A 152 3.63 -7.60 8.14
N VAL A 153 3.57 -6.70 7.16
CA VAL A 153 3.38 -5.26 7.47
C VAL A 153 1.98 -4.94 7.92
N LEU A 154 0.97 -5.69 7.48
CA LEU A 154 -0.38 -5.55 8.02
C LEU A 154 -0.46 -5.94 9.49
N ALA A 155 0.27 -6.96 9.93
CA ALA A 155 0.36 -7.29 11.36
C ALA A 155 0.96 -6.13 12.15
N ARG A 156 2.00 -5.48 11.61
CA ARG A 156 2.61 -4.29 12.21
C ARG A 156 1.68 -3.08 12.21
N ALA A 157 0.96 -2.85 11.11
CA ALA A 157 -0.03 -1.78 10.98
C ALA A 157 -1.15 -1.93 12.00
N ARG A 158 -1.66 -3.16 12.19
CA ARG A 158 -2.68 -3.48 13.21
C ARG A 158 -2.15 -3.26 14.63
N ALA A 159 -0.89 -3.61 14.90
CA ALA A 159 -0.26 -3.34 16.18
C ALA A 159 -0.13 -1.82 16.43
N GLY A 160 0.09 -1.03 15.38
CA GLY A 160 0.22 0.42 15.48
C GLY A 160 1.42 0.86 16.33
N ARG A 161 2.49 0.05 16.36
CA ARG A 161 3.72 0.30 17.12
C ARG A 161 4.84 0.76 16.19
N TYR A 162 5.40 1.93 16.49
CA TYR A 162 6.41 2.61 15.67
C TYR A 162 7.63 2.97 16.49
N THR A 163 8.81 2.90 15.88
CA THR A 163 10.06 3.33 16.50
C THR A 163 10.10 4.85 16.63
N GLN A 164 11.04 5.36 17.43
CA GLN A 164 11.31 6.80 17.52
C GLN A 164 11.57 7.43 16.14
N PHE A 165 12.31 6.74 15.28
CA PHE A 165 12.63 7.22 13.93
C PHE A 165 11.37 7.34 13.05
N GLU A 166 10.53 6.31 13.05
CA GLU A 166 9.33 6.29 12.22
C GLU A 166 8.28 7.29 12.70
N ILE A 167 8.08 7.42 14.02
CA ILE A 167 7.08 8.33 14.56
C ILE A 167 7.47 9.80 14.32
N GLN A 168 8.77 10.13 14.29
CA GLN A 168 9.24 11.49 14.01
C GLN A 168 9.24 11.83 12.52
N ARG A 169 9.09 10.84 11.64
CA ARG A 169 9.13 11.04 10.20
C ARG A 169 7.76 11.49 9.67
N GLY A 170 7.60 12.81 9.59
CA GLY A 170 6.44 13.46 8.98
C GLY A 170 5.24 13.68 9.91
N LEU A 171 5.22 13.08 11.10
CA LEU A 171 4.17 13.31 12.09
C LEU A 171 4.43 14.62 12.86
N PRO A 172 3.50 15.58 12.86
CA PRO A 172 3.63 16.76 13.72
C PRO A 172 3.63 16.38 15.20
N ILE A 173 4.53 16.99 15.99
CA ILE A 173 4.69 16.69 17.44
C ILE A 173 3.36 16.77 18.20
N ARG A 174 2.51 17.76 17.88
CA ARG A 174 1.18 17.89 18.49
C ARG A 174 0.33 16.63 18.32
N ARG A 175 0.35 16.02 17.13
CA ARG A 175 -0.40 14.80 16.82
C ARG A 175 0.25 13.59 17.46
N MET A 176 1.57 13.53 17.50
CA MET A 176 2.30 12.48 18.22
C MET A 176 1.87 12.42 19.70
N VAL A 177 1.96 13.55 20.42
CA VAL A 177 1.58 13.63 21.84
C VAL A 177 0.09 13.34 22.06
N GLN A 178 -0.77 13.77 21.11
CA GLN A 178 -2.21 13.57 21.23
C GLN A 178 -2.64 12.13 20.97
N TRP A 179 -2.03 11.46 19.98
CA TRP A 179 -2.56 10.22 19.39
C TRP A 179 -1.73 8.97 19.65
N PHE A 180 -0.57 9.11 20.27
CA PHE A 180 0.32 8.00 20.59
C PHE A 180 0.71 8.01 22.06
N ASP A 181 0.84 6.82 22.63
CA ASP A 181 1.38 6.61 23.97
C ASP A 181 2.79 6.02 23.85
N ALA A 182 3.74 6.55 24.61
CA ALA A 182 5.05 5.93 24.75
C ALA A 182 4.91 4.64 25.58
N ARG A 183 5.35 3.50 25.02
CA ARG A 183 5.28 2.17 25.63
C ARG A 183 6.59 1.43 25.33
N ASP A 184 7.37 1.17 26.37
CA ASP A 184 8.74 0.68 26.26
C ASP A 184 9.58 1.64 25.39
N ASP A 185 10.36 1.11 24.44
CA ASP A 185 11.13 1.88 23.46
C ASP A 185 10.36 2.21 22.17
N MET A 186 9.02 2.14 22.22
CA MET A 186 8.14 2.28 21.05
C MET A 186 6.99 3.27 21.31
N TRP A 187 6.39 3.75 20.24
CA TRP A 187 5.19 4.57 20.25
C TRP A 187 4.01 3.75 19.76
N GLU A 188 2.96 3.65 20.57
CA GLU A 188 1.75 2.91 20.22
C GLU A 188 0.60 3.86 19.90
N ALA A 189 -0.01 3.68 18.74
CA ALA A 189 -1.21 4.43 18.34
C ALA A 189 -2.37 4.09 19.28
N LYS A 190 -3.07 5.12 19.76
CA LYS A 190 -4.23 4.95 20.63
C LYS A 190 -5.28 4.02 19.99
N ALA A 191 -5.91 3.20 20.82
CA ALA A 191 -6.83 2.18 20.37
C ALA A 191 -8.00 2.75 19.55
N GLU A 192 -8.48 3.95 19.89
CA GLU A 192 -9.52 4.67 19.16
C GLU A 192 -9.19 4.98 17.70
N LEU A 193 -7.90 5.11 17.35
CA LEU A 193 -7.47 5.25 15.95
C LEU A 193 -7.38 3.89 15.27
N ARG A 194 -6.80 2.90 15.95
CA ARG A 194 -6.64 1.55 15.39
C ARG A 194 -7.98 0.90 15.05
N TYR A 195 -8.99 1.06 15.90
CA TYR A 195 -10.32 0.49 15.69
C TYR A 195 -11.12 1.15 14.55
N ARG A 196 -10.64 2.28 13.99
CA ARG A 196 -11.26 2.95 12.85
C ARG A 196 -10.81 2.38 11.50
N ILE A 197 -9.81 1.50 11.49
CA ILE A 197 -9.17 1.01 10.27
C ILE A 197 -9.40 -0.50 10.13
N LEU A 198 -10.00 -0.90 9.01
CA LEU A 198 -10.16 -2.30 8.63
C LEU A 198 -9.00 -2.75 7.75
N TYR A 199 -8.08 -3.52 8.33
CA TYR A 199 -6.93 -4.08 7.63
C TYR A 199 -7.23 -5.44 6.99
N ALA A 200 -6.90 -5.62 5.71
CA ALA A 200 -7.01 -6.90 5.02
C ALA A 200 -5.85 -7.15 4.04
N VAL A 201 -5.44 -8.40 3.88
CA VAL A 201 -4.51 -8.78 2.81
C VAL A 201 -5.23 -8.63 1.47
N HIS A 202 -4.58 -8.01 0.49
CA HIS A 202 -5.14 -7.84 -0.86
C HIS A 202 -4.03 -7.65 -1.90
N ASN A 203 -4.09 -8.46 -2.95
CA ASN A 203 -3.31 -8.27 -4.16
C ASN A 203 -4.09 -7.45 -5.19
N LEU A 204 -3.61 -6.23 -5.49
CA LEU A 204 -4.27 -5.30 -6.43
C LEU A 204 -4.47 -5.88 -7.84
N ILE A 205 -3.62 -6.83 -8.24
CA ILE A 205 -3.62 -7.42 -9.58
C ILE A 205 -4.51 -8.66 -9.61
N ALA A 206 -4.35 -9.55 -8.63
CA ALA A 206 -4.96 -10.87 -8.65
C ALA A 206 -6.30 -10.96 -7.92
N ASP A 207 -6.43 -10.29 -6.77
CA ASP A 207 -7.56 -10.51 -5.88
C ASP A 207 -8.77 -9.67 -6.29
N PRO A 208 -10.01 -10.18 -6.16
CA PRO A 208 -11.21 -9.39 -6.40
C PRO A 208 -11.19 -8.11 -5.55
N LEU A 209 -11.77 -7.03 -6.07
CA LEU A 209 -11.81 -5.76 -5.36
C LEU A 209 -12.50 -5.92 -4.00
N PRO A 210 -12.04 -5.17 -2.97
CA PRO A 210 -12.73 -5.14 -1.70
C PRO A 210 -14.22 -4.83 -1.85
N PRO A 211 -15.09 -5.42 -1.00
CA PRO A 211 -16.53 -5.35 -1.21
C PRO A 211 -17.09 -3.92 -1.15
N GLY A 212 -18.00 -3.65 -2.08
CA GLY A 212 -18.70 -2.38 -2.25
C GLY A 212 -17.88 -1.32 -3.01
N ARG A 213 -18.38 -0.08 -3.04
CA ARG A 213 -17.72 1.05 -3.69
C ARG A 213 -17.17 2.06 -2.69
N PHE A 214 -16.13 2.78 -3.10
CA PHE A 214 -15.43 3.77 -2.30
C PHE A 214 -15.66 5.19 -2.80
N ASP A 215 -15.75 6.12 -1.85
CA ASP A 215 -15.83 7.55 -2.13
C ASP A 215 -14.43 8.09 -2.48
N ILE A 216 -13.39 7.61 -1.80
CA ILE A 216 -12.00 7.95 -2.09
C ILE A 216 -11.14 6.68 -2.06
N VAL A 217 -10.25 6.53 -3.03
CA VAL A 217 -9.22 5.50 -3.05
C VAL A 217 -7.85 6.17 -3.11
N LEU A 218 -6.95 5.78 -2.21
CA LEU A 218 -5.54 6.15 -2.23
C LEU A 218 -4.76 4.93 -2.71
N CYS A 219 -3.98 5.09 -3.78
CA CYS A 219 -3.03 4.08 -4.27
C CYS A 219 -1.74 4.81 -4.60
N ARG A 220 -0.92 5.03 -3.56
CA ARG A 220 0.17 6.00 -3.61
C ARG A 220 1.53 5.33 -3.50
N ASN A 221 2.43 5.71 -4.41
CA ASN A 221 3.79 5.19 -4.49
C ASN A 221 3.83 3.66 -4.71
N VAL A 222 2.94 3.16 -5.55
CA VAL A 222 2.79 1.72 -5.88
C VAL A 222 3.00 1.50 -7.38
N LEU A 223 2.34 2.32 -8.20
CA LEU A 223 2.25 2.17 -9.66
C LEU A 223 3.60 2.35 -10.35
N LEU A 224 4.53 3.08 -9.72
CA LEU A 224 5.87 3.30 -10.23
C LEU A 224 6.75 2.04 -10.25
N TYR A 225 6.36 1.00 -9.53
CA TYR A 225 7.04 -0.30 -9.57
C TYR A 225 6.42 -1.28 -10.57
N LEU A 226 5.22 -0.98 -11.08
CA LEU A 226 4.48 -1.88 -11.97
C LEU A 226 4.91 -1.71 -13.43
N SER A 227 4.87 -2.81 -14.18
CA SER A 227 4.97 -2.78 -15.64
C SER A 227 3.82 -1.95 -16.24
N PRO A 228 3.97 -1.41 -17.47
CA PRO A 228 2.92 -0.60 -18.10
C PRO A 228 1.55 -1.30 -18.16
N ASP A 229 1.52 -2.58 -18.52
CA ASP A 229 0.29 -3.36 -18.63
C ASP A 229 -0.35 -3.58 -17.25
N MET A 230 0.46 -3.90 -16.23
CA MET A 230 -0.03 -4.07 -14.86
C MET A 230 -0.52 -2.75 -14.28
N ARG A 231 0.14 -1.63 -14.60
CA ARG A 231 -0.29 -0.30 -14.19
C ARG A 231 -1.66 0.04 -14.76
N ARG A 232 -1.87 -0.19 -16.07
CA ARG A 232 -3.17 0.01 -16.72
C ARG A 232 -4.24 -0.86 -16.07
N LEU A 233 -3.98 -2.15 -15.90
CA LEU A 233 -4.89 -3.08 -15.25
C LEU A 233 -5.31 -2.60 -13.86
N VAL A 234 -4.35 -2.21 -13.02
CA VAL A 234 -4.64 -1.71 -11.67
C VAL A 234 -5.48 -0.43 -11.75
N LEU A 235 -5.11 0.54 -12.58
CA LEU A 235 -5.87 1.78 -12.73
C LEU A 235 -7.33 1.54 -13.16
N ASP A 236 -7.55 0.67 -14.14
CA ASP A 236 -8.89 0.30 -14.61
C ASP A 236 -9.71 -0.35 -13.49
N ARG A 237 -9.10 -1.25 -12.70
CA ARG A 237 -9.75 -1.85 -11.52
C ARG A 237 -10.08 -0.79 -10.47
N LEU A 238 -9.17 0.12 -10.15
CA LEU A 238 -9.41 1.20 -9.18
C LEU A 238 -10.56 2.10 -9.63
N ALA A 239 -10.68 2.40 -10.92
CA ALA A 239 -11.82 3.14 -11.49
C ALA A 239 -13.16 2.45 -11.18
N THR A 240 -13.22 1.12 -11.33
CA THR A 240 -14.44 0.35 -11.03
C THR A 240 -14.76 0.28 -9.54
N ALA A 241 -13.77 0.41 -8.66
CA ALA A 241 -13.96 0.44 -7.20
C ALA A 241 -14.57 1.76 -6.70
N LEU A 242 -14.45 2.83 -7.49
CA LEU A 242 -14.95 4.15 -7.14
C LEU A 242 -16.47 4.25 -7.34
N ARG A 243 -17.10 5.10 -6.52
CA ARG A 243 -18.46 5.60 -6.75
C ARG A 243 -18.44 6.65 -7.87
N PRO A 244 -19.57 6.89 -8.54
CA PRO A 244 -19.74 8.11 -9.33
C PRO A 244 -19.40 9.34 -8.47
N GLY A 245 -18.55 10.23 -9.00
CA GLY A 245 -18.04 11.38 -8.26
C GLY A 245 -16.94 11.08 -7.23
N GLY A 246 -16.50 9.82 -7.12
CA GLY A 246 -15.40 9.43 -6.24
C GLY A 246 -14.04 9.90 -6.75
N LEU A 247 -13.04 9.85 -5.86
CA LEU A 247 -11.69 10.35 -6.14
C LEU A 247 -10.62 9.28 -5.99
N LEU A 248 -9.69 9.24 -6.94
CA LEU A 248 -8.44 8.51 -6.85
C LEU A 248 -7.30 9.47 -6.50
N VAL A 249 -6.49 9.06 -5.54
CA VAL A 249 -5.29 9.76 -5.08
C VAL A 249 -4.07 8.90 -5.41
N LEU A 250 -3.16 9.46 -6.19
CA LEU A 250 -1.88 8.83 -6.54
C LEU A 250 -0.71 9.51 -5.81
N GLY A 251 0.43 8.84 -5.78
CA GLY A 251 1.66 9.37 -5.20
C GLY A 251 2.33 10.41 -6.09
N ALA A 252 3.25 11.18 -5.52
CA ALA A 252 4.06 12.11 -6.29
C ALA A 252 4.80 11.39 -7.43
N GLY A 253 4.65 11.89 -8.67
CA GLY A 253 5.26 11.31 -9.87
C GLY A 253 4.45 10.20 -10.55
N GLU A 254 3.29 9.83 -10.01
CA GLU A 254 2.37 8.87 -10.65
C GLU A 254 1.26 9.63 -11.38
N THR A 255 0.76 9.08 -12.50
CA THR A 255 -0.27 9.71 -13.33
C THR A 255 -1.15 8.68 -14.03
N VAL A 256 -2.39 9.07 -14.36
CA VAL A 256 -3.30 8.28 -15.22
C VAL A 256 -3.14 8.62 -16.70
N ILE A 257 -2.54 9.77 -17.01
CA ILE A 257 -2.44 10.31 -18.38
C ILE A 257 -1.59 9.38 -19.24
N GLY A 258 -2.16 8.91 -20.35
CA GLY A 258 -1.51 7.94 -21.24
C GLY A 258 -1.37 6.54 -20.65
N GLN A 259 -2.02 6.26 -19.51
CA GLN A 259 -2.01 4.94 -18.86
C GLN A 259 -3.39 4.27 -18.92
N THR A 260 -4.48 5.05 -18.85
CA THR A 260 -5.87 4.57 -18.88
C THR A 260 -6.81 5.66 -19.41
N ASP A 261 -7.95 5.24 -19.96
CA ASP A 261 -9.09 6.10 -20.33
C ASP A 261 -10.22 6.06 -19.29
N ALA A 262 -10.13 5.18 -18.27
CA ALA A 262 -11.17 5.01 -17.26
C ALA A 262 -11.14 6.08 -16.15
N LEU A 263 -10.04 6.85 -16.07
CA LEU A 263 -9.80 7.87 -15.07
C LEU A 263 -9.33 9.15 -15.74
N VAL A 264 -9.86 10.28 -15.30
CA VAL A 264 -9.51 11.62 -15.78
C VAL A 264 -9.12 12.53 -14.62
N PRO A 265 -8.30 13.57 -14.84
CA PRO A 265 -8.01 14.57 -13.81
C PRO A 265 -9.29 15.19 -13.24
N SER A 266 -9.34 15.36 -11.92
CA SER A 266 -10.45 16.06 -11.26
C SER A 266 -10.39 17.55 -11.58
N GLU A 267 -11.51 18.09 -12.06
CA GLU A 267 -11.66 19.54 -12.31
C GLU A 267 -11.70 20.34 -11.00
N ARG A 268 -12.21 19.73 -9.91
CA ARG A 268 -12.39 20.38 -8.61
C ARG A 268 -11.19 20.22 -7.68
N TYR A 269 -10.52 19.06 -7.72
CA TYR A 269 -9.43 18.73 -6.81
C TYR A 269 -8.14 18.49 -7.59
N ARG A 270 -7.40 19.58 -7.85
CA ARG A 270 -6.16 19.55 -8.63
C ARG A 270 -5.19 18.50 -8.08
N GLY A 271 -4.70 17.63 -8.98
CA GLY A 271 -3.78 16.54 -8.65
C GLY A 271 -4.46 15.24 -8.23
N LEU A 272 -5.77 15.22 -8.06
CA LEU A 272 -6.57 14.01 -7.89
C LEU A 272 -7.23 13.61 -9.22
N TYR A 273 -7.72 12.38 -9.29
CA TYR A 273 -8.39 11.82 -10.46
C TYR A 273 -9.80 11.36 -10.10
N ARG A 274 -10.66 11.18 -11.10
CA ARG A 274 -12.03 10.68 -10.95
C ARG A 274 -12.33 9.67 -12.07
N PRO A 275 -13.33 8.79 -11.91
CA PRO A 275 -13.86 8.03 -13.04
C PRO A 275 -14.25 8.98 -14.18
N ALA A 276 -13.96 8.56 -15.42
CA ALA A 276 -14.26 9.30 -16.64
C ALA A 276 -15.75 9.64 -16.75
#